data_AF-A0A8T7CYP4-F1
#
_entry.id   AF-A0A8T7CYP4-F1
#
_cell.length_a   1.000
_cell.length_b   1.000
_cell.length_c   1.000
_cell.angle_alpha   90.00
_cell.angle_beta   90.00
_cell.angle_gamma   90.00
#
_symmetry.space_group_name_H-M   'P 1'
#
loop_
_entity.id
_entity.type
_entity.pdbx_description
1 polymer ?
#
loop_
_entity_poly.entity_id
_entity_poly.type
_entity_poly.pdbx_seq_one_letter_code
_entity_poly.pdbx_strand_id
1 'polypeptide(L)'
;MPEKSADLLLENNDLGLIGRNRKKRPEPFMLKALQKTFQLVGRISPSLAGRLAYKLWLTPTRFKTPISEQMALNSAVIESHRINDKDITTFTWQPTIAGDTPTVLLVHGWSGRG
;
A
#
# COMPACT_ATOMS: atom_id res chain seq x y z
N MET A 1 7.73 -43.95 -20.20
CA MET A 1 8.55 -43.81 -18.97
C MET A 1 8.86 -42.33 -18.74
N PRO A 2 8.17 -41.65 -17.82
CA PRO A 2 8.41 -40.25 -17.51
C PRO A 2 8.90 -40.12 -16.06
N GLU A 3 10.20 -40.28 -15.82
CA GLU A 3 10.76 -40.17 -14.44
C GLU A 3 11.87 -39.12 -14.32
N LYS A 4 12.28 -38.47 -15.42
CA LYS A 4 13.47 -37.60 -15.41
C LYS A 4 13.18 -36.09 -15.42
N SER A 5 11.92 -35.70 -15.41
CA SER A 5 11.48 -34.29 -15.47
C SER A 5 11.10 -33.70 -14.12
N ALA A 6 10.90 -34.52 -13.08
CA ALA A 6 10.60 -34.06 -11.73
C ALA A 6 11.87 -33.63 -10.96
N ASP A 7 12.99 -34.30 -11.20
CA ASP A 7 14.25 -34.04 -10.49
C ASP A 7 14.92 -32.71 -10.92
N LEU A 8 14.70 -32.27 -12.17
CA LEU A 8 15.23 -30.99 -12.68
C LEU A 8 14.51 -29.75 -12.12
N LEU A 9 13.35 -29.91 -11.48
CA LEU A 9 12.60 -28.81 -10.87
C LEU A 9 12.87 -28.65 -9.37
N LEU A 10 13.56 -29.61 -8.74
CA LEU A 10 13.96 -29.53 -7.33
C LEU A 10 15.38 -28.99 -7.13
N GLU A 11 16.22 -29.03 -8.17
CA GLU A 11 17.62 -28.56 -8.10
C GLU A 11 17.77 -27.02 -8.24
N ASN A 12 16.70 -26.32 -8.62
CA ASN A 12 16.73 -24.86 -8.84
C ASN A 12 16.22 -24.02 -7.66
N ASN A 13 15.88 -24.64 -6.52
CA ASN A 13 15.35 -23.94 -5.35
C ASN A 13 16.41 -23.35 -4.39
N ASP A 14 17.70 -23.53 -4.68
CA ASP A 14 18.81 -23.01 -3.86
C ASP A 14 19.45 -21.72 -4.41
N LEU A 15 18.83 -21.07 -5.40
CA LEU A 15 19.25 -19.75 -5.86
C LEU A 15 18.66 -18.64 -4.98
N GLY A 16 19.33 -18.42 -3.85
CA GLY A 16 19.60 -17.06 -3.41
C GLY A 16 18.64 -16.48 -2.38
N LEU A 17 18.76 -16.95 -1.15
CA LEU A 17 18.68 -16.05 0.01
C LEU A 17 19.86 -15.07 -0.05
N ILE A 18 19.90 -14.21 -1.08
CA ILE A 18 20.74 -13.02 -1.12
C ILE A 18 20.17 -12.15 -0.01
N GLY A 19 20.79 -12.24 1.17
CA GLY A 19 20.60 -11.30 2.26
C GLY A 19 20.78 -9.91 1.67
N ARG A 20 19.67 -9.23 1.38
CA ARG A 20 19.68 -7.86 0.89
C ARG A 20 20.39 -7.06 1.97
N ASN A 21 21.66 -6.76 1.77
CA ASN A 21 22.40 -5.81 2.57
C ASN A 21 21.73 -4.45 2.33
N ARG A 22 20.67 -4.17 3.11
CA ARG A 22 19.92 -2.92 3.03
C ARG A 22 20.85 -1.83 3.55
N LYS A 23 21.61 -1.20 2.66
CA LYS A 23 22.34 0.04 2.96
C LYS A 23 21.39 0.96 3.72
N LYS A 24 21.76 1.35 4.94
CA LYS A 24 20.96 2.29 5.75
C LYS A 24 20.82 3.57 4.94
N ARG A 25 19.62 3.82 4.40
CA ARG A 25 19.34 5.07 3.69
C ARG A 25 19.51 6.20 4.70
N PRO A 26 20.27 7.26 4.39
CA PRO A 26 20.39 8.39 5.29
C PRO A 26 18.99 8.90 5.60
N GLU A 27 18.69 9.10 6.88
CA GLU A 27 17.38 9.62 7.27
C GLU A 27 17.20 11.02 6.67
N PRO A 28 16.11 11.26 5.93
CA PRO A 28 15.79 12.58 5.43
C PRO A 28 15.83 13.61 6.55
N PHE A 29 16.43 14.77 6.28
CA PHE A 29 16.52 15.88 7.25
C PHE A 29 15.16 16.22 7.89
N MET A 30 14.09 16.11 7.11
CA MET A 30 12.71 16.31 7.55
C MET A 30 12.30 15.40 8.72
N LEU A 31 12.74 14.13 8.74
CA LEU A 31 12.41 13.21 9.84
C LEU A 31 13.15 13.60 11.11
N LYS A 32 14.40 14.04 11.01
CA LYS A 32 15.17 14.54 12.16
C LYS A 32 14.55 15.81 12.74
N ALA A 33 14.11 16.72 11.88
CA ALA A 33 13.39 17.93 12.30
C ALA A 33 12.09 17.55 13.03
N LEU A 34 11.29 16.66 12.45
CA LEU A 34 10.05 16.16 13.05
C LEU A 34 10.28 15.59 14.45
N GLN A 35 11.29 14.72 14.61
CA GLN A 35 11.65 14.14 15.90
C GLN A 35 12.04 15.21 16.92
N LYS A 36 12.85 16.20 16.53
CA LYS A 36 13.24 17.30 17.42
C LYS A 36 12.05 18.17 17.83
N THR A 37 11.13 18.43 16.91
CA THR A 37 9.88 19.14 17.22
C THR A 37 9.08 18.39 18.27
N PHE A 38 8.84 17.09 18.11
CA PHE A 38 8.10 16.31 19.12
C PHE A 38 8.85 16.20 20.46
N GLN A 39 10.18 16.12 20.46
CA GLN A 39 10.98 16.15 21.70
C GLN A 39 10.83 17.48 22.45
N LEU A 40 10.84 18.61 21.74
CA LEU A 40 10.71 19.93 22.36
C LEU A 40 9.27 20.19 22.81
N VAL A 41 8.29 19.99 21.92
CA VAL A 41 6.88 20.23 22.20
C VAL A 41 6.37 19.28 23.28
N GLY A 42 6.77 18.00 23.25
CA GLY A 42 6.38 17.02 24.25
C GLY A 42 6.89 17.35 25.66
N ARG A 43 8.06 18.01 25.77
CA ARG A 43 8.60 18.49 27.06
C ARG A 43 7.87 19.72 27.59
N ILE A 44 7.44 20.63 26.72
CA ILE A 44 6.75 21.87 27.11
C ILE A 44 5.27 21.61 27.36
N SER A 45 4.61 20.85 26.48
CA SER A 45 3.18 20.57 26.51
C SER A 45 2.88 19.19 25.91
N PRO A 46 2.75 18.15 26.75
CA PRO A 46 2.37 16.81 26.30
C PRO A 46 1.02 16.77 25.57
N SER A 47 0.06 17.60 26.01
CA SER A 47 -1.27 17.68 25.39
C SER A 47 -1.20 18.21 23.96
N LEU A 48 -0.39 19.24 23.71
CA LEU A 48 -0.18 19.78 22.36
C LEU A 48 0.54 18.78 21.46
N ALA A 49 1.57 18.10 21.97
CA ALA A 49 2.26 17.04 21.24
C ALA A 49 1.30 15.91 20.84
N GLY A 50 0.42 15.47 21.75
CA GLY A 50 -0.60 14.47 21.46
C GLY A 50 -1.57 14.91 20.37
N ARG A 51 -2.07 16.15 20.44
CA ARG A 51 -2.98 16.70 19.42
C ARG A 51 -2.31 16.83 18.05
N LEU A 52 -1.03 17.19 18.00
CA LEU A 52 -0.25 17.24 16.76
C LEU A 52 -0.01 15.85 16.17
N ALA A 53 0.39 14.88 17.00
CA ALA A 53 0.58 13.50 16.58
C ALA A 53 -0.72 12.90 16.03
N TYR A 54 -1.83 13.11 16.75
CA TYR A 54 -3.16 12.68 16.32
C TYR A 54 -3.55 13.28 14.97
N LYS A 55 -3.38 14.60 14.80
CA LYS A 55 -3.66 15.27 13.53
C LYS A 55 -2.79 14.73 12.39
N LEU A 56 -1.50 14.56 12.61
CA LEU A 56 -0.56 14.05 11.60
C LEU A 56 -0.91 12.62 11.19
N TRP A 57 -1.23 11.76 12.16
CA TRP A 57 -1.64 10.38 11.92
C TRP A 57 -2.95 10.31 11.12
N LEU A 58 -3.93 11.15 11.50
CA LEU A 58 -5.24 11.18 10.86
C LEU A 58 -5.33 11.94 9.53
N THR A 59 -4.24 12.58 9.11
CA THR A 59 -4.19 13.34 7.85
C THR A 59 -3.25 12.64 6.86
N PRO A 60 -3.73 11.61 6.14
CA PRO A 60 -2.92 10.96 5.13
C PRO A 60 -2.56 11.95 4.02
N THR A 61 -1.30 11.93 3.60
CA THR A 61 -0.82 12.73 2.46
C THR A 61 -1.47 12.23 1.18
N ARG A 62 -2.16 13.13 0.47
CA ARG A 62 -2.74 12.84 -0.85
C ARG A 62 -1.71 13.15 -1.93
N PHE A 63 -1.31 12.14 -2.69
CA PHE A 63 -0.50 12.30 -3.88
C PHE A 63 -1.40 12.40 -5.11
N LYS A 64 -0.95 13.13 -6.14
CA LYS A 64 -1.65 13.15 -7.43
C LYS A 64 -1.60 11.75 -8.05
N THR A 65 -2.72 11.30 -8.60
CA THR A 65 -2.79 10.03 -9.33
C THR A 65 -1.81 10.08 -10.52
N PRO A 66 -0.86 9.13 -10.62
CA PRO A 66 0.03 9.06 -11.76
C PRO A 66 -0.74 8.67 -13.03
N ILE A 67 -0.24 9.10 -14.19
CA ILE A 67 -0.87 8.87 -15.49
C ILE A 67 -1.08 7.37 -15.75
N SER A 68 -0.16 6.52 -15.29
CA SER A 68 -0.24 5.07 -15.42
C SER A 68 -1.47 4.45 -14.75
N GLU A 69 -1.93 5.03 -13.64
CA GLU A 69 -3.11 4.53 -12.91
C GLU A 69 -4.42 5.06 -13.50
N GLN A 70 -4.34 6.18 -14.22
CA GLN A 70 -5.52 6.81 -14.80
C GLN A 70 -6.16 5.93 -15.88
N MET A 71 -5.36 5.17 -16.63
CA MET A 71 -5.89 4.20 -17.60
C MET A 71 -6.69 3.09 -16.93
N ALA A 72 -6.22 2.56 -15.79
CA ALA A 72 -6.92 1.54 -15.03
C ALA A 72 -8.20 2.08 -14.39
N LEU A 73 -8.16 3.30 -13.83
CA LEU A 73 -9.36 3.93 -13.27
C LEU A 73 -10.44 4.17 -14.32
N ASN A 74 -10.05 4.61 -15.52
CA ASN A 74 -10.99 4.90 -16.60
C ASN A 74 -11.61 3.64 -17.22
N SER A 75 -10.96 2.48 -17.09
CA SER A 75 -11.50 1.20 -17.58
C SER A 75 -12.37 0.46 -16.56
N ALA A 76 -12.43 0.97 -15.33
CA ALA A 76 -13.25 0.38 -14.27
C ALA A 76 -14.73 0.72 -14.46
N VAL A 77 -15.61 -0.22 -14.12
CA VAL A 77 -17.01 0.06 -13.84
C VAL A 77 -17.09 0.58 -12.41
N ILE A 78 -17.63 1.79 -12.24
CA ILE A 78 -17.71 2.49 -10.95
C ILE A 78 -19.14 2.40 -10.43
N GLU A 79 -19.31 1.82 -9.24
CA GLU A 79 -20.59 1.74 -8.55
C GLU A 79 -20.50 2.36 -7.16
N SER A 80 -21.62 2.89 -6.68
CA SER A 80 -21.75 3.43 -5.32
C SER A 80 -22.78 2.63 -4.54
N HIS A 81 -22.39 2.12 -3.39
CA HIS A 81 -23.23 1.33 -2.51
C HIS A 81 -23.47 2.06 -1.18
N ARG A 82 -24.73 2.10 -0.76
CA ARG A 82 -25.15 2.66 0.55
C ARG A 82 -25.14 1.53 1.58
N ILE A 83 -24.20 1.54 2.53
CA ILE A 83 -24.08 0.51 3.58
C ILE A 83 -23.93 1.20 4.94
N ASN A 84 -24.82 0.89 5.89
CA ASN A 84 -24.83 1.47 7.24
C ASN A 84 -24.69 3.00 7.24
N ASP A 85 -25.49 3.64 6.39
CA ASP A 85 -25.48 5.08 6.18
C ASP A 85 -24.17 5.70 5.69
N LYS A 86 -23.32 4.90 5.04
CA LYS A 86 -22.10 5.34 4.37
C LYS A 86 -22.15 5.00 2.90
N ASP A 87 -21.65 5.90 2.08
CA ASP A 87 -21.49 5.68 0.64
C ASP A 87 -20.11 5.07 0.40
N ILE A 88 -20.08 3.91 -0.25
CA ILE A 88 -18.88 3.16 -0.57
C ILE A 88 -18.80 3.01 -2.08
N THR A 89 -17.78 3.59 -2.68
CA THR A 89 -17.51 3.45 -4.12
C THR A 89 -16.64 2.22 -4.37
N THR A 90 -17.04 1.40 -5.32
CA THR A 90 -16.33 0.21 -5.80
C THR A 90 -15.88 0.42 -7.24
N PHE A 91 -14.74 -0.18 -7.58
CA PHE A 91 -14.16 -0.17 -8.92
C PHE A 91 -14.01 -1.62 -9.36
N THR A 92 -14.70 -1.99 -10.44
CA THR A 92 -14.73 -3.37 -10.93
C THR A 92 -14.10 -3.44 -12.31
N TRP A 93 -13.14 -4.35 -12.48
CA TRP A 93 -12.53 -4.68 -13.76
C TRP A 93 -13.01 -6.04 -14.21
N GLN A 94 -13.61 -6.10 -15.39
CA GLN A 94 -14.11 -7.35 -15.94
C GLN A 94 -12.99 -8.16 -16.62
N PRO A 95 -13.00 -9.50 -16.49
CA PRO A 95 -12.04 -10.35 -17.20
C PRO A 95 -12.22 -10.23 -18.71
N THR A 96 -11.12 -10.23 -19.46
CA THR A 96 -11.15 -10.24 -20.93
C THR A 96 -11.59 -11.59 -21.51
N ILE A 97 -11.42 -12.68 -20.75
CA ILE A 97 -11.78 -14.03 -21.17
C ILE A 97 -13.09 -14.42 -20.47
N ALA A 98 -14.11 -14.76 -21.26
CA ALA A 98 -15.37 -15.27 -20.75
C ALA A 98 -15.16 -16.68 -20.17
N GLY A 99 -15.44 -16.86 -18.89
CA GLY A 99 -15.28 -18.12 -18.17
C GLY A 99 -15.44 -17.93 -16.66
N ASP A 100 -15.33 -19.02 -15.91
CA ASP A 100 -15.37 -18.98 -14.45
C ASP A 100 -14.01 -18.48 -13.92
N THR A 101 -13.89 -17.15 -13.81
CA THR A 101 -12.69 -16.50 -13.28
C THR A 101 -12.88 -16.14 -11.82
N PRO A 102 -11.92 -16.45 -10.93
CA PRO A 102 -12.04 -16.11 -9.52
C PRO A 102 -12.08 -14.59 -9.33
N THR A 103 -13.03 -14.12 -8.53
CA THR A 103 -13.12 -12.71 -8.13
C THR A 103 -12.11 -12.41 -7.03
N VAL A 104 -11.29 -11.36 -7.22
CA VAL A 104 -10.34 -10.88 -6.22
C VAL A 104 -10.77 -9.50 -5.73
N LEU A 105 -10.93 -9.36 -4.41
CA LEU A 105 -11.20 -8.06 -3.78
C LEU A 105 -9.88 -7.41 -3.38
N LEU A 106 -9.60 -6.24 -3.97
CA LEU A 106 -8.45 -5.42 -3.60
C LEU A 106 -8.89 -4.36 -2.58
N VAL A 107 -8.21 -4.33 -1.43
CA VAL A 107 -8.45 -3.34 -0.38
C VAL A 107 -7.16 -2.59 -0.12
N HIS A 108 -7.21 -1.27 -0.19
CA HIS A 108 -6.05 -0.42 0.05
C HIS A 108 -5.93 -0.04 1.53
N GLY A 109 -4.70 0.20 1.99
CA GLY A 109 -4.42 0.63 3.37
C GLY A 109 -4.68 2.13 3.62
N TRP A 110 -4.23 2.59 4.79
CA TRP A 110 -4.45 3.93 5.34
C TRP A 110 -4.25 5.14 4.39
N SER A 111 -3.22 5.09 3.55
CA SER A 111 -2.94 6.12 2.52
C SER A 111 -2.93 5.53 1.11
N GLY A 112 -3.49 4.33 0.96
CA GLY A 112 -3.65 3.71 -0.34
C GLY A 112 -4.71 4.44 -1.15
N ARG A 113 -4.60 4.34 -2.46
CA ARG A 113 -5.59 4.77 -3.44
C ARG A 113 -6.02 3.50 -4.17
N GLY A 114 -7.33 3.26 -4.21
CA GLY A 114 -7.93 2.12 -4.92
C GLY A 114 -7.73 2.22 -6.42
#